data_AF-A0AAE6BG38-F1
#
_entry.id   AF-A0AAE6BG38-F1
#
_cell.length_a   1.000
_cell.length_b   1.000
_cell.length_c   1.000
_cell.angle_alpha   90.00
_cell.angle_beta   90.00
_cell.angle_gamma   90.00
#
_symmetry.space_group_name_H-M   'P 1'
#
loop_
_entity.id
_entity.type
_entity.pdbx_description
1 polymer ?
#
loop_
_entity_poly.entity_id
_entity_poly.type
_entity_poly.pdbx_seq_one_letter_code
_entity_poly.pdbx_strand_id
1 'polypeptide(L)'
;MRAIVLLLVGAIATPSYGQSSAELGPNSDEHPFQCGAAFAIMAKVYQEVGDAKKSAGYQTKFDKLGAQAEGIFEQSQRSKSDAEAYMQKHVDSLAAIAEKDAALVINFARRCDQRFPG
;
A
#
# COMPACT_ATOMS: atom_id res chain seq x y z
N MET A 1 -59.05 6.15 -2.53
CA MET A 1 -58.28 6.34 -3.78
C MET A 1 -57.17 7.36 -3.52
N ARG A 2 -56.01 7.13 -4.16
CA ARG A 2 -54.76 7.91 -4.19
C ARG A 2 -53.72 7.61 -3.10
N ALA A 3 -52.80 6.75 -3.52
CA ALA A 3 -51.51 6.43 -2.93
C ALA A 3 -50.51 7.57 -3.13
N ILE A 4 -49.57 7.73 -2.19
CA ILE A 4 -48.20 8.20 -2.48
C ILE A 4 -47.24 7.45 -1.54
N VAL A 5 -46.59 6.43 -2.09
CA VAL A 5 -45.40 5.79 -1.51
C VAL A 5 -44.21 6.68 -1.90
N LEU A 6 -43.63 7.39 -0.94
CA LEU A 6 -42.37 8.11 -1.13
C LEU A 6 -41.21 7.13 -0.97
N LEU A 7 -40.82 6.50 -2.08
CA LEU A 7 -39.55 5.80 -2.24
C LEU A 7 -38.42 6.83 -2.23
N LEU A 8 -37.83 7.08 -1.06
CA LEU A 8 -36.55 7.76 -0.92
C LEU A 8 -35.44 6.75 -1.23
N VAL A 9 -35.18 6.54 -2.52
CA VAL A 9 -33.92 5.97 -3.00
C VAL A 9 -32.90 7.09 -2.94
N GLY A 10 -32.37 7.35 -1.74
CA GLY A 10 -31.16 8.13 -1.58
C GLY A 10 -30.03 7.36 -2.23
N ALA A 11 -29.62 7.79 -3.41
CA ALA A 11 -28.49 7.25 -4.15
C ALA A 11 -27.28 7.18 -3.24
N ILE A 12 -26.90 5.95 -2.85
CA ILE A 12 -25.56 5.69 -2.36
C ILE A 12 -24.67 6.03 -3.54
N ALA A 13 -24.00 7.18 -3.48
CA ALA A 13 -22.85 7.44 -4.31
C ALA A 13 -21.79 6.42 -3.87
N THR A 14 -21.87 5.21 -4.41
CA THR A 14 -20.73 4.31 -4.41
C THR A 14 -19.63 5.09 -5.10
N PRO A 15 -18.48 5.39 -4.44
CA PRO A 15 -17.32 5.81 -5.19
C PRO A 15 -17.10 4.71 -6.23
N SER A 16 -17.35 5.07 -7.49
CA SER A 16 -16.93 4.28 -8.63
C SER A 16 -15.41 4.33 -8.58
N TYR A 17 -14.81 3.46 -7.75
CA TYR A 17 -13.44 3.05 -7.95
C TYR A 17 -13.43 2.47 -9.36
N GLY A 18 -12.97 3.29 -10.30
CA GLY A 18 -12.85 2.94 -11.70
C GLY A 18 -12.19 1.58 -11.79
N GLN A 19 -12.96 0.62 -12.25
CA GLN A 19 -12.50 -0.73 -12.45
C GLN A 19 -11.44 -0.70 -13.55
N SER A 20 -10.32 -1.37 -13.29
CA SER A 20 -9.29 -1.79 -14.25
C SER A 20 -8.14 -0.83 -14.56
N SER A 21 -7.07 -0.88 -13.75
CA SER A 21 -5.69 -1.19 -14.21
C SER A 21 -4.73 -1.17 -13.01
N ALA A 22 -4.77 -2.19 -12.15
CA ALA A 22 -3.93 -2.21 -10.96
C ALA A 22 -3.22 -3.55 -10.80
N GLU A 23 -2.64 -4.04 -11.89
CA GLU A 23 -1.52 -4.97 -11.84
C GLU A 23 -0.47 -4.38 -12.77
N LEU A 24 0.78 -4.37 -12.31
CA LEU A 24 1.88 -4.05 -13.20
C LEU A 24 1.99 -5.13 -14.30
N GLY A 25 2.55 -4.78 -15.45
CA GLY A 25 2.76 -5.74 -16.54
C GLY A 25 3.68 -6.89 -16.10
N PRO A 26 3.68 -8.02 -16.83
CA PRO A 26 4.38 -9.26 -16.43
C PRO A 26 5.91 -9.15 -16.25
N ASN A 27 6.52 -8.00 -16.59
CA ASN A 27 7.96 -7.75 -16.50
C ASN A 27 8.32 -6.60 -15.55
N SER A 28 7.37 -6.05 -14.81
CA SER A 28 7.64 -4.93 -13.90
C SER A 28 8.22 -5.43 -12.58
N ASP A 29 9.20 -4.68 -12.05
CA ASP A 29 9.77 -4.99 -10.75
C ASP A 29 8.77 -4.63 -9.63
N GLU A 30 8.15 -5.65 -9.04
CA GLU A 30 7.20 -5.53 -7.93
C GLU A 30 7.89 -5.35 -6.57
N HIS A 31 9.20 -5.60 -6.47
CA HIS A 31 9.90 -5.59 -5.19
C HIS A 31 9.85 -4.22 -4.47
N PRO A 32 9.95 -3.06 -5.14
CA PRO A 32 9.79 -1.77 -4.48
C PRO A 32 8.44 -1.62 -3.79
N PHE A 33 7.35 -2.12 -4.39
CA PHE A 33 6.01 -2.05 -3.82
C PHE A 33 5.84 -2.99 -2.63
N GLN A 34 6.24 -4.25 -2.79
CA GLN A 34 6.11 -5.24 -1.72
C GLN A 34 6.99 -4.89 -0.51
N CYS A 35 8.25 -4.50 -0.76
CA CYS A 35 9.16 -4.14 0.32
C CYS A 35 8.89 -2.76 0.92
N GLY A 36 8.42 -1.80 0.11
CA GLY A 36 7.93 -0.52 0.61
C GLY A 36 6.81 -0.75 1.61
N ALA A 37 5.81 -1.54 1.22
CA ALA A 37 4.71 -1.87 2.12
C ALA A 37 5.16 -2.56 3.41
N ALA A 38 6.10 -3.51 3.33
CA ALA A 38 6.66 -4.15 4.53
C ALA A 38 7.35 -3.13 5.46
N PHE A 39 8.09 -2.17 4.90
CA PHE A 39 8.74 -1.12 5.69
C PHE A 39 7.75 -0.14 6.30
N ALA A 40 6.65 0.21 5.62
CA ALA A 40 5.59 1.00 6.22
C ALA A 40 4.98 0.31 7.45
N ILE A 41 4.74 -1.01 7.38
CA ILE A 41 4.27 -1.78 8.53
C ILE A 41 5.29 -1.76 9.67
N MET A 42 6.57 -1.99 9.38
CA MET A 42 7.62 -1.96 10.41
C MET A 42 7.79 -0.56 11.04
N ALA A 43 7.64 0.51 10.26
CA ALA A 43 7.69 1.88 10.76
C ALA A 43 6.60 2.11 11.81
N LYS A 44 5.36 1.66 11.52
CA LYS A 44 4.22 1.73 12.44
C LYS A 44 4.44 0.85 13.68
N VAL A 45 4.89 -0.38 13.52
CA VAL A 45 5.18 -1.29 14.65
C VAL A 45 6.20 -0.67 15.60
N TYR A 46 7.28 -0.09 15.08
CA TYR A 46 8.29 0.56 15.92
C TYR A 46 7.81 1.87 16.54
N GLN A 47 6.89 2.59 15.87
CA GLN A 47 6.23 3.75 16.44
C GLN A 47 5.38 3.35 17.65
N GLU A 48 4.59 2.27 17.54
CA GLU A 48 3.67 1.79 18.58
C GLU A 48 4.41 1.30 19.83
N VAL A 49 5.59 0.69 19.68
CA VAL A 49 6.42 0.26 20.83
C VAL A 49 7.36 1.36 21.34
N GLY A 50 7.27 2.58 20.80
CA GLY A 50 8.05 3.74 21.26
C GLY A 50 9.51 3.78 20.78
N ASP A 51 9.91 2.92 19.83
CA ASP A 51 11.25 2.96 19.22
C ASP A 51 11.26 3.92 18.03
N ALA A 52 11.23 5.22 18.35
CA ALA A 52 11.15 6.30 17.35
C ALA A 52 12.31 6.25 16.34
N LYS A 53 13.50 5.81 16.75
CA LYS A 53 14.67 5.71 15.88
C LYS A 53 14.45 4.67 14.78
N LYS A 54 13.99 3.47 15.15
CA LYS A 54 13.71 2.43 14.16
C LYS A 54 12.49 2.78 13.32
N SER A 55 11.47 3.37 13.91
CA SER A 55 10.30 3.86 13.17
C SER A 55 10.70 4.81 12.04
N ALA A 56 11.47 5.85 12.36
CA ALA A 56 11.99 6.80 11.36
C ALA A 56 12.90 6.14 10.32
N GLY A 57 13.72 5.15 10.73
CA GLY A 57 14.56 4.39 9.81
C GLY A 57 13.74 3.60 8.79
N TYR A 58 12.67 2.92 9.21
CA TYR A 58 11.79 2.21 8.29
C TYR A 58 10.91 3.15 7.45
N GLN A 59 10.48 4.28 8.01
CA GLN A 59 9.78 5.31 7.23
C GLN A 59 10.66 5.83 6.08
N THR A 60 11.93 6.12 6.37
CA THR A 60 12.89 6.58 5.34
C THR A 60 13.04 5.56 4.21
N LYS A 61 13.07 4.26 4.54
CA LYS A 61 13.13 3.18 3.54
C LYS A 61 11.84 3.09 2.72
N PHE A 62 10.68 3.25 3.37
CA PHE A 62 9.40 3.32 2.68
C PHE A 62 9.37 4.48 1.68
N ASP A 63 9.71 5.70 2.11
CA ASP A 63 9.69 6.90 1.27
C ASP A 63 10.59 6.73 0.03
N LYS A 64 11.78 6.14 0.23
CA LYS A 64 12.72 5.83 -0.85
C LYS A 64 12.14 4.85 -1.87
N LEU A 65 11.47 3.79 -1.40
CA LEU A 65 10.82 2.83 -2.31
C LEU A 65 9.55 3.41 -2.94
N GLY A 66 8.85 4.32 -2.27
CA GLY A 66 7.76 5.11 -2.84
C GLY A 66 8.22 5.94 -4.04
N ALA A 67 9.35 6.65 -3.91
CA ALA A 67 9.93 7.40 -5.03
C ALA A 67 10.37 6.49 -6.20
N GLN A 68 10.89 5.29 -5.91
CA GLN A 68 11.21 4.30 -6.95
C GLN A 68 9.95 3.78 -7.65
N ALA A 69 8.90 3.51 -6.88
CA ALA A 69 7.59 3.08 -7.38
C ALA A 69 6.97 4.13 -8.31
N GLU A 70 7.02 5.42 -7.94
CA GLU A 70 6.62 6.52 -8.82
C GLU A 70 7.38 6.48 -10.15
N GLY A 71 8.71 6.32 -10.11
CA GLY A 71 9.53 6.24 -11.32
C GLY A 71 9.18 5.07 -12.24
N ILE A 72 8.77 3.92 -11.69
CA ILE A 72 8.31 2.76 -12.48
C ILE A 72 7.03 3.08 -13.24
N PHE A 73 6.10 3.77 -12.57
CA PHE A 73 4.84 4.17 -13.18
C PHE A 73 5.02 5.27 -14.23
N GLU A 74 5.87 6.27 -13.96
CA GLU A 74 6.21 7.30 -14.93
C GLU A 74 6.82 6.73 -16.22
N GLN A 75 7.74 5.76 -16.09
CA GLN A 75 8.33 5.05 -17.25
C GLN A 75 7.28 4.29 -18.07
N SER A 76 6.17 3.90 -17.44
CA SER A 76 5.04 3.22 -18.05
C SER A 76 3.93 4.19 -18.49
N GLN A 77 4.21 5.50 -18.53
CA GLN A 77 3.24 6.57 -18.85
C GLN A 77 2.01 6.59 -17.91
N ARG A 78 2.19 6.14 -16.67
CA ARG A 78 1.18 6.18 -15.60
C ARG A 78 1.48 7.31 -14.62
N SER A 79 0.47 7.71 -13.86
CA SER A 79 0.61 8.82 -12.91
C SER A 79 1.32 8.40 -11.62
N LYS A 80 1.94 9.35 -10.93
CA LYS A 80 2.46 9.15 -9.56
C LYS A 80 1.38 8.75 -8.57
N SER A 81 0.19 9.34 -8.67
CA SER A 81 -0.96 8.97 -7.84
C SER A 81 -1.38 7.51 -8.04
N ASP A 82 -1.23 6.96 -9.25
CA ASP A 82 -1.47 5.53 -9.46
C ASP A 82 -0.42 4.67 -8.74
N ALA A 83 0.83 5.12 -8.69
CA ALA A 83 1.91 4.43 -7.96
C ALA A 83 1.67 4.44 -6.46
N GLU A 84 1.27 5.60 -5.91
CA GLU A 84 0.91 5.75 -4.49
C GLU A 84 -0.29 4.84 -4.13
N ALA A 85 -1.35 4.86 -4.94
CA ALA A 85 -2.51 4.00 -4.72
C ALA A 85 -2.14 2.50 -4.81
N TYR A 86 -1.26 2.14 -5.74
CA TYR A 86 -0.76 0.78 -5.87
C TYR A 86 0.08 0.37 -4.65
N MET A 87 1.01 1.21 -4.20
CA MET A 87 1.79 1.00 -2.97
C MET A 87 0.87 0.84 -1.75
N GLN A 88 -0.15 1.68 -1.61
CA GLN A 88 -1.09 1.61 -0.50
C GLN A 88 -1.86 0.28 -0.49
N LYS A 89 -2.26 -0.24 -1.65
CA LYS A 89 -2.89 -1.57 -1.77
C LYS A 89 -1.98 -2.68 -1.21
N HIS A 90 -0.66 -2.59 -1.42
CA HIS A 90 0.29 -3.53 -0.83
C HIS A 90 0.38 -3.36 0.70
N VAL A 91 0.40 -2.11 1.20
CA VAL A 91 0.37 -1.82 2.65
C VAL A 91 -0.87 -2.44 3.29
N ASP A 92 -2.04 -2.21 2.71
CA ASP A 92 -3.32 -2.73 3.23
C ASP A 92 -3.35 -4.26 3.22
N SER A 93 -2.84 -4.87 2.14
CA SER A 93 -2.74 -6.32 2.02
C SER A 93 -1.80 -6.92 3.08
N LEU A 94 -0.63 -6.31 3.29
CA LEU A 94 0.32 -6.75 4.31
C LEU A 94 -0.18 -6.48 5.73
N ALA A 95 -0.92 -5.40 5.97
CA ALA A 95 -1.57 -5.14 7.25
C ALA A 95 -2.59 -6.24 7.60
N ALA A 96 -3.46 -6.59 6.65
CA ALA A 96 -4.44 -7.67 6.84
C ALA A 96 -3.79 -9.05 7.06
N ILE A 97 -2.58 -9.26 6.51
CA ILE A 97 -1.77 -10.46 6.81
C ILE A 97 -1.18 -10.35 8.21
N ALA A 98 -0.64 -9.20 8.61
CA ALA A 98 -0.03 -8.99 9.93
C ALA A 98 -1.02 -9.23 11.08
N GLU A 99 -2.30 -8.90 10.88
CA GLU A 99 -3.38 -9.21 11.83
C GLU A 99 -3.55 -10.72 12.10
N LYS A 100 -3.19 -11.57 11.13
CA LYS A 100 -3.32 -13.03 11.21
C LYS A 100 -1.99 -13.70 11.56
N ASP A 101 -0.89 -13.19 11.02
CA ASP A 101 0.46 -13.73 11.16
C ASP A 101 1.50 -12.60 11.05
N ALA A 102 1.72 -11.90 12.16
CA ALA A 102 2.74 -10.85 12.25
C ALA A 102 4.16 -11.40 12.00
N ALA A 103 4.45 -12.66 12.37
CA ALA A 103 5.77 -13.25 12.20
C ALA A 103 6.12 -13.44 10.71
N LEU A 104 5.13 -13.76 9.87
CA LEU A 104 5.29 -13.79 8.43
C LEU A 104 5.73 -12.43 7.87
N VAL A 105 5.08 -11.35 8.29
CA VAL A 105 5.39 -9.99 7.83
C VAL A 105 6.77 -9.54 8.34
N ILE A 106 7.13 -9.85 9.58
CA ILE A 106 8.46 -9.55 10.12
C ILE A 106 9.55 -10.30 9.34
N ASN A 107 9.36 -11.59 9.04
CA ASN A 107 10.31 -12.36 8.24
C ASN A 107 10.41 -11.85 6.81
N PHE A 108 9.30 -11.37 6.24
CA PHE A 108 9.29 -10.74 4.93
C PHE A 108 10.06 -9.42 4.94
N ALA A 109 9.82 -8.54 5.91
CA ALA A 109 10.55 -7.29 6.10
C ALA A 109 12.06 -7.52 6.26
N ARG A 110 12.48 -8.58 6.97
CA ARG A 110 13.89 -8.96 7.09
C ARG A 110 14.53 -9.31 5.74
N ARG A 111 13.80 -9.98 4.84
CA ARG A 111 14.30 -10.25 3.47
C ARG A 111 14.35 -8.97 2.65
N CYS A 112 13.38 -8.08 2.83
CA CYS A 112 13.41 -6.76 2.21
C CYS A 112 14.60 -5.92 2.68
N ASP A 113 14.97 -5.97 3.96
CA ASP A 113 16.18 -5.32 4.48
C ASP A 113 17.47 -5.86 3.81
N GLN A 114 17.51 -7.16 3.48
CA GLN A 114 18.65 -7.74 2.75
C GLN A 114 18.71 -7.24 1.29
N ARG A 115 17.55 -7.06 0.66
CA ARG A 115 17.45 -6.57 -0.73
C ARG A 115 17.65 -5.05 -0.84
N PHE A 116 17.19 -4.30 0.15
CA PHE A 116 17.21 -2.83 0.20
C PHE A 116 17.83 -2.36 1.53
N PRO A 117 19.16 -2.47 1.71
CA PRO A 117 19.81 -2.27 3.01
C PRO A 117 19.95 -0.81 3.48
N GLY A 118 19.50 0.18 2.71
CA GLY A 118 19.77 1.60 2.94
C GLY A 118 18.51 2.40 3.21
#